data_AF-A0A926EPN0-F1
#
_entry.id   AF-A0A926EPN0-F1
#
_cell.length_a   1.000
_cell.length_b   1.000
_cell.length_c   1.000
_cell.angle_alpha   90.00
_cell.angle_beta   90.00
_cell.angle_gamma   90.00
#
_symmetry.space_group_name_H-M   'P 1'
#
loop_
_entity.id
_entity.type
_entity.pdbx_description
1 polymer ?
#
loop_
_entity_poly.entity_id
_entity_poly.type
_entity_poly.pdbx_seq_one_letter_code
_entity_poly.pdbx_strand_id
1 'polypeptide(L)'
;MAPVASPMPSKKNDNTDGHVFAEKRVLRIPKGLVLSYYKRHPDFRRAIDSGKYIYIDGLFVLRPIAIILLEQNIDVHAFFRSQKLFGEKNGLTAFCLCEEHLFVERKPKPDELYHFAKEYKGKRIAHAEKIASIDTISEEMFRNIISGGGQEPPFNFGGMLSFFMELKDVTEEGLAELTGISDRTIRRYKNDEGERPTLENVVAIGIALHLFPHQIVNLLGAAGYQLRKTPKERAYQYLIDAAYNNTVYECNMFLKKSGMPPLTNL
;
A
#
# COMPACT_ATOMS: atom_id res chain seq x y z
N MET A 1 22.66 -4.89 36.78
CA MET A 1 23.01 -5.62 35.55
C MET A 1 23.01 -4.60 34.41
N ALA A 2 24.10 -4.56 33.64
CA ALA A 2 24.50 -3.44 32.77
C ALA A 2 23.53 -3.17 31.59
N PRO A 3 23.55 -1.95 31.01
CA PRO A 3 22.79 -1.63 29.81
C PRO A 3 23.44 -2.29 28.60
N VAL A 4 22.63 -2.99 27.79
CA VAL A 4 23.07 -3.58 26.53
C VAL A 4 23.32 -2.44 25.53
N ALA A 5 24.59 -2.28 25.14
CA ALA A 5 25.04 -1.22 24.26
C ALA A 5 24.50 -1.40 22.82
N SER A 6 23.97 -0.30 22.28
CA SER A 6 23.72 -0.16 20.84
C SER A 6 25.08 -0.08 20.11
N PRO A 7 25.32 -0.87 19.05
CA PRO A 7 26.56 -0.73 18.30
C PRO A 7 26.54 0.57 17.50
N MET A 8 27.60 1.38 17.65
CA MET A 8 27.87 2.54 16.80
C MET A 8 28.24 2.09 15.36
N PRO A 9 28.04 2.93 14.34
CA PRO A 9 28.50 2.63 12.98
C PRO A 9 30.03 2.58 12.94
N SER A 10 30.61 1.52 12.38
CA SER A 10 32.06 1.41 12.26
C SER A 10 32.60 2.45 11.28
N LYS A 11 33.70 3.10 11.68
CA LYS A 11 34.49 3.97 10.82
C LYS A 11 35.20 3.10 9.77
N LYS A 12 35.12 3.55 8.51
CA LYS A 12 35.83 3.07 7.32
C LYS A 12 37.19 2.41 7.62
N ASN A 13 37.27 1.10 7.36
CA ASN A 13 38.30 0.40 6.60
C ASN A 13 38.30 -1.07 7.01
N ASP A 14 37.40 -1.87 6.45
CA ASP A 14 37.56 -3.32 6.44
C ASP A 14 36.89 -3.89 5.19
N ASN A 15 37.72 -4.41 4.27
CA ASN A 15 37.28 -5.13 3.07
C ASN A 15 36.74 -6.51 3.47
N THR A 16 35.52 -6.57 4.01
CA THR A 16 34.79 -7.82 4.26
C THR A 16 33.32 -7.70 3.84
N ASP A 17 33.08 -7.34 2.57
CA ASP A 17 31.73 -7.31 2.01
C ASP A 17 31.19 -8.73 1.78
N GLY A 18 30.67 -9.35 2.84
CA GLY A 18 29.68 -10.42 2.72
C GLY A 18 28.32 -9.80 2.42
N HIS A 19 27.74 -10.10 1.26
CA HIS A 19 26.39 -9.62 0.94
C HIS A 19 25.37 -10.26 1.89
N VAL A 20 24.66 -9.42 2.66
CA VAL A 20 23.53 -9.85 3.50
C VAL A 20 22.28 -9.85 2.62
N PHE A 21 21.59 -10.97 2.53
CA PHE A 21 20.30 -11.07 1.83
C PHE A 21 19.22 -11.65 2.74
N ALA A 22 17.97 -11.25 2.49
CA ALA A 22 16.80 -11.66 3.26
C ALA A 22 15.87 -12.51 2.40
N GLU A 23 15.39 -13.63 2.95
CA GLU A 23 14.40 -14.49 2.32
C GLU A 23 13.09 -14.43 3.11
N LYS A 24 11.99 -13.98 2.47
CA LYS A 24 10.67 -13.87 3.08
C LYS A 24 9.89 -15.18 2.91
N ARG A 25 9.49 -15.79 4.02
CA ARG A 25 8.73 -17.05 4.04
C ARG A 25 7.40 -16.84 4.76
N VAL A 26 6.33 -17.39 4.22
CA VAL A 26 4.99 -17.26 4.83
C VAL A 26 4.96 -18.07 6.12
N LEU A 27 4.52 -17.44 7.21
CA LEU A 27 4.41 -18.11 8.50
C LEU A 27 3.23 -19.08 8.46
N ARG A 28 3.52 -20.38 8.58
CA ARG A 28 2.54 -21.45 8.61
C ARG A 28 2.56 -22.14 9.97
N ILE A 29 1.44 -22.11 10.69
CA ILE A 29 1.33 -22.72 12.02
C ILE A 29 0.05 -23.56 12.10
N PRO A 30 0.17 -24.89 12.32
CA PRO A 30 -0.99 -25.74 12.59
C PRO A 30 -1.79 -25.25 13.80
N LYS A 31 -3.12 -25.36 13.75
CA LYS A 31 -4.03 -24.79 14.77
C LYS A 31 -3.65 -25.19 16.20
N GLY A 32 -3.29 -26.46 16.41
CA GLY A 32 -2.88 -26.97 17.74
C GLY A 32 -1.58 -26.36 18.29
N LEU A 33 -0.74 -25.77 17.44
CA LEU A 33 0.55 -25.20 17.84
C LEU A 33 0.49 -23.68 18.03
N VAL A 34 -0.57 -23.00 17.56
CA VAL A 34 -0.69 -21.53 17.59
C VAL A 34 -0.51 -20.96 18.99
N LEU A 35 -1.19 -21.52 20.00
CA LEU A 35 -1.09 -21.02 21.38
C LEU A 35 0.32 -21.19 21.96
N SER A 36 0.97 -22.33 21.65
CA SER A 36 2.35 -22.59 22.08
C SER A 36 3.34 -21.62 21.42
N TYR A 37 3.10 -21.26 20.17
CA TYR A 37 3.93 -20.33 19.41
C TYR A 37 3.72 -18.90 19.92
N TYR A 38 2.47 -18.50 20.17
CA TYR A 38 2.11 -17.23 20.82
C TYR A 38 2.80 -17.02 22.17
N LYS A 39 2.89 -18.08 22.99
CA LYS A 39 3.57 -18.01 24.30
C LYS A 39 5.09 -17.84 24.19
N ARG A 40 5.71 -18.38 23.14
CA ARG A 40 7.18 -18.43 22.98
C ARG A 40 7.77 -17.29 22.16
N HIS A 41 6.97 -16.62 21.33
CA HIS A 41 7.46 -15.60 20.39
C HIS A 41 6.81 -14.23 20.65
N PRO A 42 7.49 -13.32 21.38
CA PRO A 42 6.97 -11.98 21.68
C PRO A 42 6.61 -11.16 20.43
N ASP A 43 7.40 -11.25 19.37
CA ASP A 43 7.17 -10.49 18.13
C ASP A 43 5.89 -10.96 17.43
N PHE A 44 5.67 -12.28 17.39
CA PHE A 44 4.44 -12.85 16.86
C PHE A 44 3.25 -12.48 17.76
N ARG A 45 3.40 -12.55 19.09
CA ARG A 45 2.38 -12.09 20.03
C ARG A 45 1.95 -10.65 19.74
N ARG A 46 2.91 -9.71 19.62
CA ARG A 46 2.61 -8.32 19.25
C ARG A 46 1.86 -8.22 17.91
N ALA A 47 2.22 -9.04 16.92
CA ALA A 47 1.52 -9.08 15.64
C ALA A 47 0.07 -9.56 15.77
N ILE A 48 -0.20 -10.58 16.59
CA ILE A 48 -1.56 -11.08 16.84
C ILE A 48 -2.38 -10.09 17.68
N ASP A 49 -1.78 -9.53 18.73
CA ASP A 49 -2.43 -8.58 19.65
C ASP A 49 -2.82 -7.28 18.96
N SER A 50 -2.14 -6.91 17.87
CA SER A 50 -2.55 -5.78 17.02
C SER A 50 -3.94 -5.95 16.38
N GLY A 51 -4.47 -7.17 16.33
CA GLY A 51 -5.74 -7.49 15.67
C GLY A 51 -5.68 -7.44 14.14
N LYS A 52 -4.55 -7.13 13.52
CA LYS A 52 -4.44 -7.02 12.05
C LYS A 52 -4.66 -8.32 11.29
N TYR A 53 -4.50 -9.47 11.94
CA TYR A 53 -4.48 -10.77 11.29
C TYR A 53 -5.58 -11.69 11.82
N ILE A 54 -6.18 -12.47 10.93
CA ILE A 54 -7.11 -13.57 11.24
C ILE A 54 -6.44 -14.88 10.86
N TYR A 55 -6.60 -15.88 11.72
CA TYR A 55 -6.13 -17.22 11.43
C TYR A 55 -7.09 -17.95 10.49
N ILE A 56 -6.61 -18.39 9.33
CA ILE A 56 -7.36 -19.21 8.36
C ILE A 56 -6.44 -20.34 7.89
N ASP A 57 -6.83 -21.58 8.16
CA ASP A 57 -6.19 -22.81 7.66
C ASP A 57 -4.64 -22.78 7.65
N GLY A 58 -4.05 -22.53 8.81
CA GLY A 58 -2.60 -22.51 8.98
C GLY A 58 -1.92 -21.18 8.69
N LEU A 59 -2.64 -20.19 8.17
CA LEU A 59 -2.12 -18.87 7.79
C LEU A 59 -2.66 -17.77 8.71
N PHE A 60 -1.88 -16.71 8.87
CA PHE A 60 -2.32 -15.46 9.50
C PHE A 60 -2.49 -14.40 8.42
N VAL A 61 -3.73 -14.18 8.01
CA VAL A 61 -4.11 -13.37 6.85
C VAL A 61 -4.59 -12.00 7.32
N LEU A 62 -4.24 -10.93 6.59
CA LEU A 62 -4.76 -9.59 6.90
C LEU A 62 -6.29 -9.59 7.02
N ARG A 63 -6.80 -8.98 8.09
CA ARG A 63 -8.21 -8.99 8.48
C ARG A 63 -9.18 -8.59 7.34
N PRO A 64 -8.93 -7.53 6.54
CA PRO A 64 -9.87 -7.14 5.48
C PRO A 64 -10.09 -8.23 4.42
N ILE A 65 -9.02 -8.85 3.92
CA ILE A 65 -9.14 -9.92 2.92
C ILE A 65 -9.61 -11.23 3.57
N ALA A 66 -9.19 -11.50 4.82
CA ALA A 66 -9.62 -12.67 5.56
C ALA A 66 -11.14 -12.75 5.77
N ILE A 67 -11.80 -11.61 6.07
CA ILE A 67 -13.26 -11.54 6.21
C ILE A 67 -13.95 -11.93 4.90
N ILE A 68 -13.52 -11.35 3.77
CA ILE A 68 -14.07 -11.65 2.44
C ILE A 68 -13.95 -13.14 2.12
N LEU A 69 -12.77 -13.72 2.38
CA LEU A 69 -12.54 -15.14 2.10
C LEU A 69 -13.43 -16.06 2.95
N LEU A 70 -13.63 -15.72 4.23
CA LEU A 70 -14.49 -16.49 5.13
C LEU A 70 -15.97 -16.36 4.76
N GLU A 71 -16.47 -15.16 4.50
CA GLU A 71 -17.87 -14.91 4.17
C GLU A 71 -18.28 -15.56 2.85
N GLN A 72 -17.40 -15.53 1.85
CA GLN A 72 -17.66 -16.11 0.54
C GLN A 72 -17.27 -17.60 0.47
N ASN A 73 -16.82 -18.18 1.59
CA ASN A 73 -16.34 -19.56 1.69
C ASN A 73 -15.30 -19.92 0.61
N ILE A 74 -14.36 -19.00 0.37
CA ILE A 74 -13.29 -19.12 -0.62
C ILE A 74 -12.10 -19.83 0.01
N ASP A 75 -11.55 -20.83 -0.68
CA ASP A 75 -10.32 -21.50 -0.25
C ASP A 75 -9.13 -20.52 -0.24
N VAL A 76 -8.58 -20.30 0.94
CA VAL A 76 -7.52 -19.31 1.19
C VAL A 76 -6.24 -19.63 0.40
N HIS A 77 -5.89 -20.90 0.26
CA HIS A 77 -4.64 -21.29 -0.41
C HIS A 77 -4.77 -21.23 -1.93
N ALA A 78 -5.92 -21.63 -2.48
CA ALA A 78 -6.24 -21.53 -3.90
C ALA A 78 -6.35 -20.05 -4.32
N PHE A 79 -6.98 -19.22 -3.50
CA PHE A 79 -7.08 -17.78 -3.73
C PHE A 79 -5.68 -17.17 -3.89
N PHE A 80 -4.83 -17.27 -2.87
CA PHE A 80 -3.51 -16.62 -2.89
C PHE A 80 -2.50 -17.23 -3.87
N ARG A 81 -2.72 -18.45 -4.38
CA ARG A 81 -1.93 -19.06 -5.46
C ARG A 81 -2.43 -18.71 -6.87
N SER A 82 -3.54 -17.98 -6.99
CA SER A 82 -4.12 -17.63 -8.28
C SER A 82 -3.21 -16.69 -9.07
N GLN A 83 -2.54 -17.23 -10.08
CA GLN A 83 -1.70 -16.46 -11.01
C GLN A 83 -2.53 -15.41 -11.78
N LYS A 84 -3.84 -15.65 -11.98
CA LYS A 84 -4.76 -14.68 -12.58
C LYS A 84 -4.93 -13.43 -11.73
N LEU A 85 -4.91 -13.56 -10.40
CA LEU A 85 -5.13 -12.45 -9.46
C LEU A 85 -3.84 -11.73 -9.10
N PHE A 86 -2.74 -12.47 -8.94
CA PHE A 86 -1.49 -11.93 -8.40
C PHE A 86 -0.34 -11.84 -9.42
N GLY A 87 -0.52 -12.38 -10.63
CA GLY A 87 0.51 -12.36 -11.67
C GLY A 87 1.79 -13.07 -11.22
N GLU A 88 2.92 -12.36 -11.28
CA GLU A 88 4.22 -12.83 -10.79
C GLU A 88 4.41 -12.64 -9.28
N LYS A 89 3.55 -11.85 -8.63
CA LYS A 89 3.62 -11.64 -7.18
C LYS A 89 3.03 -12.82 -6.44
N ASN A 90 3.66 -13.20 -5.33
CA ASN A 90 3.13 -14.23 -4.46
C ASN A 90 2.09 -13.61 -3.49
N GLY A 91 0.80 -13.91 -3.72
CA GLY A 91 -0.29 -13.40 -2.88
C GLY A 91 -0.13 -13.77 -1.40
N LEU A 92 0.49 -14.91 -1.08
CA LEU A 92 0.73 -15.29 0.30
C LEU A 92 1.72 -14.34 1.00
N THR A 93 2.81 -13.95 0.35
CA THR A 93 3.80 -13.03 0.95
C THR A 93 3.31 -11.59 1.01
N ALA A 94 2.33 -11.25 0.16
CA ALA A 94 1.69 -9.94 0.15
C ALA A 94 0.67 -9.80 1.30
N PHE A 95 -0.15 -10.83 1.56
CA PHE A 95 -1.32 -10.72 2.45
C PHE A 95 -1.23 -11.50 3.76
N CYS A 96 -0.22 -12.36 3.93
CA CYS A 96 -0.05 -13.14 5.15
C CYS A 96 1.16 -12.67 5.96
N LEU A 97 1.11 -12.94 7.27
CA LEU A 97 2.25 -12.78 8.17
C LEU A 97 3.40 -13.70 7.71
N CYS A 98 4.62 -13.18 7.71
CA CYS A 98 5.82 -13.86 7.22
C CYS A 98 6.94 -13.90 8.28
N GLU A 99 7.89 -14.80 8.09
CA GLU A 99 9.21 -14.81 8.72
C GLU A 99 10.25 -14.40 7.66
N GLU A 100 11.02 -13.34 7.94
CA GLU A 100 12.21 -13.00 7.16
C GLU A 100 13.42 -13.73 7.75
N HIS A 101 14.11 -14.52 6.92
CA HIS A 101 15.33 -15.22 7.27
C HIS A 101 16.53 -14.45 6.69
N LEU A 102 17.49 -14.09 7.55
CA LEU A 102 18.66 -13.31 7.16
C LEU A 102 19.86 -14.25 6.93
N PHE A 103 20.53 -14.08 5.80
CA PHE A 103 21.69 -14.85 5.40
C PHE A 103 22.85 -13.94 5.02
N VAL A 104 24.08 -14.43 5.21
CA VAL A 104 25.31 -13.78 4.73
C VAL A 104 26.01 -14.73 3.77
N GLU A 105 26.36 -14.23 2.59
CA GLU A 105 27.24 -14.93 1.67
C GLU A 105 28.69 -14.68 2.05
N ARG A 106 29.43 -15.76 2.32
CA ARG A 106 30.87 -15.69 2.48
C ARG A 106 31.55 -16.04 1.15
N LYS A 107 32.41 -15.15 0.65
CA LYS A 107 33.31 -15.48 -0.46
C LYS A 107 34.41 -16.44 0.06
N PRO A 108 34.66 -17.56 -0.62
CA PRO A 108 35.75 -18.46 -0.25
C PRO A 108 37.10 -17.75 -0.43
N LYS A 109 38.08 -18.08 0.42
CA LYS A 109 39.46 -17.62 0.23
C LYS A 109 40.12 -18.36 -0.95
N PRO A 110 41.17 -17.81 -1.58
CA PRO A 110 41.83 -18.43 -2.74
C PRO A 110 42.30 -19.88 -2.50
N ASP A 111 42.54 -20.24 -1.23
CA ASP A 111 43.11 -21.52 -0.81
C ASP A 111 42.05 -22.53 -0.34
N GLU A 112 40.76 -22.15 -0.32
CA GLU A 112 39.64 -23.01 0.08
C GLU A 112 38.96 -23.60 -1.18
N LEU A 113 38.96 -24.93 -1.32
CA LEU A 113 38.23 -25.65 -2.37
C LEU A 113 36.74 -25.29 -2.31
N TYR A 114 36.26 -24.63 -3.38
CA TYR A 114 34.91 -24.13 -3.64
C TYR A 114 33.78 -24.63 -2.71
N HIS A 115 33.49 -23.86 -1.67
CA HIS A 115 32.21 -23.93 -0.98
C HIS A 115 31.62 -22.52 -0.83
N PHE A 116 30.65 -22.19 -1.70
CA PHE A 116 29.72 -21.09 -1.44
C PHE A 116 28.92 -21.45 -0.19
N ALA A 117 29.30 -20.90 0.96
CA ALA A 117 28.62 -21.14 2.23
C ALA A 117 27.62 -20.01 2.50
N LYS A 118 26.33 -20.37 2.59
CA LYS A 118 25.27 -19.49 3.10
C LYS A 118 25.26 -19.59 4.62
N GLU A 119 25.57 -18.51 5.31
CA GLU A 119 25.53 -18.48 6.77
C GLU A 119 24.20 -17.86 7.25
N TYR A 120 23.42 -18.61 8.02
CA TYR A 120 22.18 -18.10 8.62
C TYR A 120 22.48 -17.20 9.82
N LYS A 121 21.96 -15.97 9.82
CA LYS A 121 22.18 -14.97 10.88
C LYS A 121 21.00 -14.79 11.83
N GLY A 122 19.80 -15.20 11.44
CA GLY A 122 18.61 -15.10 12.30
C GLY A 122 17.31 -14.93 11.53
N LYS A 123 16.21 -14.80 12.26
CA LYS A 123 14.89 -14.53 11.69
C LYS A 123 14.15 -13.43 12.45
N ARG A 124 13.27 -12.72 11.75
CA ARG A 124 12.33 -11.76 12.32
C ARG A 124 10.94 -11.93 11.72
N ILE A 125 9.91 -11.54 12.46
CA ILE A 125 8.55 -11.48 11.90
C ILE A 125 8.49 -10.30 10.92
N ALA A 126 8.04 -10.58 9.71
CA ALA A 126 7.80 -9.61 8.66
C ALA A 126 6.29 -9.52 8.40
N HIS A 127 5.74 -8.32 8.53
CA HIS A 127 4.33 -8.09 8.26
C HIS A 127 4.00 -8.21 6.76
N ALA A 128 2.74 -8.49 6.46
CA ALA A 128 2.19 -8.41 5.12
C ALA A 128 2.48 -7.02 4.50
N GLU A 129 2.76 -6.99 3.19
CA GLU A 129 2.96 -5.73 2.47
C GLU A 129 1.65 -4.95 2.51
N LYS A 130 1.65 -3.87 3.30
CA LYS A 130 0.48 -3.10 3.73
C LYS A 130 -0.51 -2.86 2.59
N ILE A 131 -1.72 -3.42 2.72
CA ILE A 131 -2.93 -2.68 2.35
C ILE A 131 -3.34 -1.92 3.61
N ALA A 132 -3.47 -0.59 3.48
CA ALA A 132 -3.68 0.41 4.52
C ALA A 132 -4.32 -0.13 5.82
N SER A 133 -3.57 -0.06 6.93
CA SER A 133 -4.03 -0.44 8.27
C SER A 133 -4.26 0.83 9.09
N ILE A 134 -5.20 0.83 10.03
CA ILE A 134 -5.42 1.98 10.93
C ILE A 134 -4.13 2.42 11.66
N ASP A 135 -3.24 1.47 11.97
CA ASP A 135 -1.91 1.70 12.54
C ASP A 135 -0.92 2.46 11.62
N THR A 136 -1.27 2.72 10.35
CA THR A 136 -0.49 3.60 9.46
C THR A 136 -0.98 5.04 9.45
N ILE A 137 -2.14 5.30 10.04
CA ILE A 137 -2.72 6.62 10.17
C ILE A 137 -2.27 7.13 11.55
N SER A 138 -1.42 8.16 11.59
CA SER A 138 -1.04 8.79 12.86
C SER A 138 -2.27 9.41 13.54
N GLU A 139 -2.23 9.60 14.86
CA GLU A 139 -3.32 10.30 15.56
C GLU A 139 -3.53 11.71 14.98
N GLU A 140 -2.46 12.39 14.60
CA GLU A 140 -2.50 13.67 13.89
C GLU A 140 -3.23 13.56 12.53
N MET A 141 -2.88 12.56 11.71
CA MET A 141 -3.54 12.32 10.43
C MET A 141 -5.03 12.00 10.63
N PHE A 142 -5.36 11.19 11.65
CA PHE A 142 -6.75 10.89 12.02
C PHE A 142 -7.50 12.15 12.48
N ARG A 143 -6.89 12.99 13.32
CA ARG A 143 -7.45 14.27 13.75
C ARG A 143 -7.72 15.19 12.56
N ASN A 144 -6.78 15.31 11.64
CA ASN A 144 -6.95 16.10 10.42
C ASN A 144 -8.07 15.58 9.51
N ILE A 145 -8.24 14.25 9.42
CA ILE A 145 -9.34 13.63 8.66
C ILE A 145 -10.70 13.96 9.29
N ILE A 146 -10.86 13.81 10.60
CA ILE A 146 -12.16 14.01 11.27
C ILE A 146 -12.49 15.48 11.51
N SER A 147 -11.48 16.35 11.60
CA SER A 147 -11.66 17.80 11.81
C SER A 147 -11.76 18.60 10.51
N GLY A 148 -11.57 17.95 9.36
CA GLY A 148 -11.57 18.62 8.07
C GLY A 148 -10.40 19.59 7.88
N GLY A 149 -9.33 19.52 8.68
CA GLY A 149 -8.17 20.40 8.53
C GLY A 149 -8.46 21.88 8.82
N GLY A 150 -9.39 22.18 9.73
CA GLY A 150 -9.63 23.53 10.25
C GLY A 150 -10.70 24.34 9.51
N GLN A 151 -11.02 24.00 8.26
CA GLN A 151 -12.17 24.54 7.52
C GLN A 151 -12.76 23.48 6.59
N GLU A 152 -14.08 23.36 6.55
CA GLU A 152 -14.75 22.45 5.61
C GLU A 152 -14.50 22.91 4.17
N PRO A 153 -14.20 21.98 3.24
CA PRO A 153 -14.00 22.33 1.84
C PRO A 153 -15.30 22.92 1.24
N PRO A 154 -15.20 23.87 0.28
CA PRO A 154 -16.36 24.50 -0.33
C PRO A 154 -17.32 23.51 -0.97
N PHE A 155 -18.61 23.87 -1.13
CA PHE A 155 -19.61 22.96 -1.69
C PHE A 155 -19.48 22.72 -3.21
N ASN A 156 -18.78 23.59 -3.94
CA ASN A 156 -18.62 23.48 -5.40
C ASN A 156 -17.25 22.86 -5.78
N PHE A 157 -17.16 22.31 -6.99
CA PHE A 157 -15.96 21.59 -7.43
C PHE A 157 -14.74 22.50 -7.50
N GLY A 158 -14.83 23.68 -8.11
CA GLY A 158 -13.69 24.59 -8.27
C GLY A 158 -13.11 25.05 -6.93
N GLY A 159 -13.98 25.32 -5.95
CA GLY A 159 -13.59 25.64 -4.58
C GLY A 159 -12.93 24.46 -3.86
N MET A 160 -13.48 23.24 -3.97
CA MET A 160 -12.85 22.05 -3.40
C MET A 160 -11.46 21.78 -4.01
N LEU A 161 -11.34 21.92 -5.32
CA LEU A 161 -10.08 21.72 -6.02
C LEU A 161 -9.02 22.72 -5.54
N SER A 162 -9.38 24.00 -5.47
CA SER A 162 -8.47 25.06 -4.97
C SER A 162 -8.03 24.78 -3.54
N PHE A 163 -8.98 24.43 -2.66
CA PHE A 163 -8.71 24.06 -1.27
C PHE A 163 -7.73 22.89 -1.16
N PHE A 164 -7.96 21.79 -1.90
CA PHE A 164 -7.09 20.62 -1.82
C PHE A 164 -5.70 20.86 -2.42
N MET A 165 -5.59 21.70 -3.46
CA MET A 165 -4.30 22.10 -4.02
C MET A 165 -3.48 22.92 -3.01
N GLU A 166 -4.11 23.89 -2.34
CA GLU A 166 -3.47 24.68 -1.27
C GLU A 166 -3.06 23.79 -0.10
N LEU A 167 -3.93 22.88 0.34
CA LEU A 167 -3.65 21.93 1.42
C LEU A 167 -2.45 21.00 1.11
N LYS A 168 -2.24 20.69 -0.16
CA LYS A 168 -1.17 19.77 -0.61
C LYS A 168 0.07 20.50 -1.14
N ASP A 169 0.06 21.84 -1.15
CA ASP A 169 1.12 22.68 -1.72
C ASP A 169 1.44 22.34 -3.19
N VAL A 170 0.38 22.15 -4.00
CA VAL A 170 0.49 21.79 -5.42
C VAL A 170 0.02 22.95 -6.29
N THR A 171 0.89 23.42 -7.21
CA THR A 171 0.54 24.46 -8.19
C THR A 171 -0.29 23.91 -9.34
N GLU A 172 -0.84 24.78 -10.18
CA GLU A 172 -1.59 24.37 -11.37
C GLU A 172 -0.68 23.63 -12.37
N GLU A 173 0.53 24.14 -12.55
CA GLU A 173 1.55 23.54 -13.39
C GLU A 173 1.99 22.17 -12.85
N GLY A 174 2.16 22.05 -11.53
CA GLY A 174 2.48 20.77 -10.89
C GLY A 174 1.34 19.75 -11.03
N LEU A 175 0.09 20.19 -10.87
CA LEU A 175 -1.06 19.29 -11.05
C LEU A 175 -1.21 18.87 -12.51
N ALA A 176 -0.88 19.73 -13.47
CA ALA A 176 -0.86 19.37 -14.89
C ALA A 176 0.19 18.32 -15.22
N GLU A 177 1.39 18.44 -14.65
CA GLU A 177 2.45 17.44 -14.79
C GLU A 177 2.02 16.10 -14.19
N LEU A 178 1.42 16.10 -13.00
CA LEU A 178 0.98 14.89 -12.31
C LEU A 178 -0.19 14.17 -12.97
N THR A 179 -1.05 14.89 -13.70
CA THR A 179 -2.29 14.34 -14.28
C THR A 179 -2.25 14.21 -15.80
N GLY A 180 -1.45 15.01 -16.50
CA GLY A 180 -1.50 15.18 -17.95
C GLY A 180 -2.67 16.04 -18.44
N ILE A 181 -3.38 16.71 -17.53
CA ILE A 181 -4.42 17.69 -17.83
C ILE A 181 -3.73 19.05 -18.05
N SER A 182 -4.11 19.83 -19.06
CA SER A 182 -3.44 21.13 -19.28
C SER A 182 -3.71 22.14 -18.17
N ASP A 183 -2.73 23.00 -17.87
CA ASP A 183 -2.85 24.12 -16.90
C ASP A 183 -4.10 24.94 -17.16
N ARG A 184 -4.38 25.24 -18.43
CA ARG A 184 -5.58 25.97 -18.87
C ARG A 184 -6.86 25.28 -18.43
N THR A 185 -6.92 23.96 -18.52
CA THR A 185 -8.09 23.17 -18.11
C THR A 185 -8.22 23.13 -16.59
N ILE A 186 -7.11 23.04 -15.86
CA ILE A 186 -7.10 23.09 -14.40
C ILE A 186 -7.57 24.45 -13.88
N ARG A 187 -7.06 25.56 -14.46
CA ARG A 187 -7.55 26.93 -14.17
C ARG A 187 -9.04 27.05 -14.38
N ARG A 188 -9.51 26.55 -15.53
CA ARG A 188 -10.93 26.55 -15.87
C ARG A 188 -11.78 25.80 -14.84
N TYR A 189 -11.31 24.63 -14.39
CA TYR A 189 -11.95 23.85 -13.35
C TYR A 189 -12.03 24.57 -12.01
N LYS A 190 -10.97 25.26 -11.59
CA LYS A 190 -10.95 26.05 -10.34
C LYS A 190 -11.94 27.20 -10.36
N ASN A 191 -12.12 27.84 -11.51
CA ASN A 191 -12.99 29.00 -11.65
C ASN A 191 -14.45 28.63 -11.95
N ASP A 192 -14.80 27.34 -11.96
CA ASP A 192 -16.11 26.83 -12.40
C ASP A 192 -16.52 27.35 -13.80
N GLU A 193 -15.54 27.53 -14.68
CA GLU A 193 -15.74 28.03 -16.04
C GLU A 193 -15.99 26.88 -17.03
N GLY A 194 -16.89 27.08 -18.00
CA GLY A 194 -17.08 26.13 -19.11
C GLY A 194 -17.64 24.76 -18.71
N GLU A 195 -17.14 23.70 -19.35
CA GLU A 195 -17.64 22.34 -19.15
C GLU A 195 -17.12 21.71 -17.86
N ARG A 196 -18.02 20.96 -17.21
CA ARG A 196 -17.72 20.16 -16.02
C ARG A 196 -16.55 19.20 -16.28
N PRO A 197 -15.75 18.91 -15.24
CA PRO A 197 -14.70 17.90 -15.36
C PRO A 197 -15.30 16.54 -15.70
N THR A 198 -14.60 15.75 -16.53
CA THR A 198 -14.98 14.36 -16.79
C THR A 198 -14.77 13.53 -15.53
N LEU A 199 -15.50 12.42 -15.42
CA LEU A 199 -15.33 11.49 -14.31
C LEU A 199 -13.85 11.08 -14.14
N GLU A 200 -13.20 10.77 -15.26
CA GLU A 200 -11.81 10.37 -15.33
C GLU A 200 -10.85 11.44 -14.80
N ASN A 201 -11.08 12.71 -15.16
CA ASN A 201 -10.26 13.83 -14.69
C ASN A 201 -10.43 14.04 -13.18
N VAL A 202 -11.65 13.91 -12.64
CA VAL A 202 -11.87 14.04 -11.20
C VAL A 202 -11.11 12.95 -10.43
N VAL A 203 -11.16 11.71 -10.91
CA VAL A 203 -10.43 10.59 -10.30
C VAL A 203 -8.92 10.80 -10.41
N ALA A 204 -8.42 11.23 -11.57
CA ALA A 204 -7.00 11.51 -11.77
C ALA A 204 -6.49 12.62 -10.83
N ILE A 205 -7.25 13.72 -10.70
CA ILE A 205 -6.92 14.82 -9.78
C ILE A 205 -6.88 14.33 -8.33
N GLY A 206 -7.86 13.54 -7.91
CA GLY A 206 -7.90 12.98 -6.56
C GLY A 206 -6.70 12.10 -6.23
N ILE A 207 -6.26 11.28 -7.18
CA ILE A 207 -5.07 10.42 -7.06
C ILE A 207 -3.79 11.25 -7.09
N ALA A 208 -3.67 12.20 -8.01
CA ALA A 208 -2.49 13.07 -8.15
C ALA A 208 -2.21 13.91 -6.89
N LEU A 209 -3.26 14.37 -6.22
CA LEU A 209 -3.16 15.11 -4.96
C LEU A 209 -3.03 14.19 -3.73
N HIS A 210 -2.99 12.88 -3.92
CA HIS A 210 -2.98 11.87 -2.87
C HIS A 210 -4.06 12.16 -1.80
N LEU A 211 -5.28 12.41 -2.28
CA LEU A 211 -6.44 12.62 -1.44
C LEU A 211 -6.90 11.29 -0.86
N PHE A 212 -7.41 11.32 0.36
CA PHE A 212 -8.03 10.13 0.94
C PHE A 212 -9.28 9.72 0.16
N PRO A 213 -9.67 8.44 0.21
CA PRO A 213 -10.83 7.93 -0.54
C PRO A 213 -12.10 8.77 -0.34
N HIS A 214 -12.41 9.16 0.90
CA HIS A 214 -13.59 9.99 1.20
C HIS A 214 -13.50 11.40 0.61
N GLN A 215 -12.32 11.99 0.51
CA GLN A 215 -12.11 13.30 -0.12
C GLN A 215 -12.32 13.22 -1.63
N ILE A 216 -11.83 12.15 -2.28
CA ILE A 216 -12.07 11.92 -3.71
C ILE A 216 -13.56 11.70 -3.98
N VAL A 217 -14.26 10.98 -3.10
CA VAL A 217 -15.73 10.81 -3.19
C VAL A 217 -16.47 12.14 -3.03
N ASN A 218 -16.04 13.02 -2.13
CA ASN A 218 -16.62 14.36 -1.99
C ASN A 218 -16.39 15.19 -3.26
N LEU A 219 -15.18 15.14 -3.83
CA LEU A 219 -14.83 15.83 -5.08
C LEU A 219 -15.68 15.32 -6.26
N LEU A 220 -15.90 14.00 -6.34
CA LEU A 220 -16.81 13.38 -7.31
C LEU A 220 -18.26 13.87 -7.13
N GLY A 221 -18.75 13.92 -5.89
CA GLY A 221 -20.07 14.43 -5.56
C GLY A 221 -20.26 15.89 -5.98
N ALA A 222 -19.27 16.74 -5.70
CA ALA A 222 -19.26 18.15 -6.12
C ALA A 222 -19.24 18.32 -7.64
N ALA A 223 -18.59 17.40 -8.37
CA ALA A 223 -18.63 17.34 -9.83
C ALA A 223 -19.93 16.73 -10.40
N GLY A 224 -20.81 16.19 -9.55
CA GLY A 224 -22.08 15.58 -9.95
C GLY A 224 -22.00 14.09 -10.31
N TYR A 225 -20.97 13.38 -9.87
CA TYR A 225 -20.77 11.96 -10.14
C TYR A 225 -21.09 11.08 -8.92
N GLN A 226 -21.60 9.89 -9.22
CA GLN A 226 -21.72 8.78 -8.29
C GLN A 226 -21.21 7.51 -8.98
N LEU A 227 -20.23 6.85 -8.38
CA LEU A 227 -19.72 5.56 -8.86
C LEU A 227 -20.66 4.43 -8.44
N ARG A 228 -20.76 3.36 -9.24
CA ARG A 228 -21.01 1.93 -8.86
C ARG A 228 -21.78 1.13 -9.93
N LYS A 229 -22.19 1.76 -11.03
CA LYS A 229 -23.12 1.17 -11.99
C LYS A 229 -22.40 0.33 -13.05
N THR A 230 -21.25 0.81 -13.54
CA THR A 230 -20.54 0.20 -14.68
C THR A 230 -19.24 -0.49 -14.27
N PRO A 231 -18.72 -1.46 -15.06
CA PRO A 231 -17.39 -2.04 -14.84
C PRO A 231 -16.28 -0.99 -14.75
N LYS A 232 -16.36 0.06 -15.59
CA LYS A 232 -15.46 1.22 -15.58
C LYS A 232 -15.50 1.94 -14.24
N GLU A 233 -16.69 2.29 -13.74
CA GLU A 233 -16.84 2.94 -12.44
C GLU A 233 -16.38 2.07 -11.28
N ARG A 234 -16.56 0.74 -11.35
CA ARG A 234 -16.04 -0.19 -10.32
C ARG A 234 -14.51 -0.23 -10.32
N ALA A 235 -13.88 -0.13 -11.49
CA ALA A 235 -12.43 -0.01 -11.57
C ALA A 235 -11.95 1.31 -10.95
N TYR A 236 -12.64 2.43 -11.22
CA TYR A 236 -12.30 3.71 -10.61
C TYR A 236 -12.52 3.72 -9.10
N GLN A 237 -13.60 3.09 -8.62
CA GLN A 237 -13.80 2.89 -7.18
C GLN A 237 -12.66 2.09 -6.55
N TYR A 238 -12.17 1.04 -7.23
CA TYR A 238 -11.00 0.29 -6.76
C TYR A 238 -9.74 1.17 -6.69
N LEU A 239 -9.50 2.02 -7.70
CA LEU A 239 -8.36 2.94 -7.67
C LEU A 239 -8.46 3.90 -6.48
N ILE A 240 -9.66 4.42 -6.20
CA ILE A 240 -9.93 5.30 -5.06
C ILE A 240 -9.71 4.57 -3.74
N ASP A 241 -10.21 3.35 -3.61
CA ASP A 241 -10.19 2.62 -2.32
C ASP A 241 -8.81 2.06 -2.00
N ALA A 242 -8.05 1.62 -3.02
CA ALA A 242 -6.84 0.82 -2.83
C ALA A 242 -5.57 1.41 -3.46
N ALA A 243 -5.68 2.31 -4.45
CA ALA A 243 -4.55 2.85 -5.20
C ALA A 243 -4.45 4.38 -5.14
N TYR A 244 -5.14 5.06 -4.21
CA TYR A 244 -5.14 6.52 -4.11
C TYR A 244 -3.75 7.12 -3.76
N ASN A 245 -2.83 6.31 -3.25
CA ASN A 245 -1.44 6.69 -2.98
C ASN A 245 -0.48 6.41 -4.15
N ASN A 246 -0.97 5.85 -5.27
CA ASN A 246 -0.17 5.65 -6.47
C ASN A 246 -0.15 6.92 -7.33
N THR A 247 0.73 6.94 -8.34
CA THR A 247 0.71 7.99 -9.36
C THR A 247 -0.39 7.75 -10.39
N VAL A 248 -0.84 8.80 -11.07
CA VAL A 248 -1.80 8.68 -12.19
C VAL A 248 -1.24 7.80 -13.30
N TYR A 249 0.07 7.89 -13.58
CA TYR A 249 0.76 7.04 -14.55
C TYR A 249 0.63 5.55 -14.20
N GLU A 250 0.92 5.17 -12.95
CA GLU A 250 0.78 3.78 -12.49
C GLU A 250 -0.66 3.29 -12.60
N CYS A 251 -1.64 4.15 -12.26
CA CYS A 251 -3.06 3.84 -12.41
C CYS A 251 -3.46 3.63 -13.88
N ASN A 252 -2.99 4.51 -14.79
CA ASN A 252 -3.22 4.38 -16.23
C ASN A 252 -2.61 3.09 -16.79
N MET A 253 -1.40 2.73 -16.37
CA MET A 253 -0.75 1.49 -16.76
C MET A 253 -1.54 0.26 -16.29
N PHE A 254 -2.06 0.28 -15.07
CA PHE A 254 -2.91 -0.78 -14.53
C PHE A 254 -4.24 -0.92 -15.31
N LEU A 255 -4.89 0.20 -15.64
CA LEU A 255 -6.12 0.21 -16.45
C LEU A 255 -5.86 -0.34 -17.85
N LYS A 256 -4.82 0.15 -18.54
CA LYS A 256 -4.44 -0.32 -19.89
C LYS A 256 -4.16 -1.83 -19.90
N LYS A 257 -3.39 -2.34 -18.93
CA LYS A 257 -3.11 -3.78 -18.76
C LYS A 257 -4.39 -4.60 -18.54
N SER A 258 -5.41 -4.00 -17.95
CA SER A 258 -6.70 -4.62 -17.67
C SER A 258 -7.71 -4.45 -18.82
N GLY A 259 -7.29 -3.94 -19.98
CA GLY A 259 -8.16 -3.70 -21.15
C GLY A 259 -9.13 -2.53 -20.98
N MET A 260 -8.85 -1.61 -20.05
CA MET A 260 -9.67 -0.44 -19.77
C MET A 260 -9.01 0.86 -20.26
N PRO A 261 -9.80 1.89 -20.63
CA PRO A 261 -9.26 3.19 -20.99
C PRO A 261 -8.56 3.84 -19.77
N PRO A 262 -7.45 4.55 -19.97
CA PRO A 262 -6.77 5.28 -18.89
C PRO A 262 -7.63 6.45 -18.39
N LEU A 263 -7.28 6.98 -17.22
CA LEU A 263 -7.89 8.19 -16.68
C LEU A 263 -7.52 9.43 -17.51
N THR A 264 -6.26 9.50 -17.93
CA THR A 264 -5.73 10.61 -18.72
C THR A 264 -4.78 10.09 -19.79
N ASN A 265 -4.28 11.00 -20.64
CA ASN A 265 -3.31 10.64 -21.69
C ASN A 265 -1.87 10.48 -21.18
N LEU A 266 -1.67 10.56 -19.85
CA LEU A 266 -0.39 10.32 -19.18
C LEU A 266 0.04 8.84 -19.32
#